data_AF-A0A0D3CWS2-F1
#
_entry.id   AF-A0A0D3CWS2-F1
#
_cell.length_a   1.000
_cell.length_b   1.000
_cell.length_c   1.000
_cell.angle_alpha   90.00
_cell.angle_beta   90.00
_cell.angle_gamma   90.00
#
_symmetry.space_group_name_H-M   'P 1'
#
loop_
_entity.id
_entity.type
_entity.pdbx_description
1 polymer ?
#
loop_
_entity_poly.entity_id
_entity_poly.type
_entity_poly.pdbx_seq_one_letter_code
_entity_poly.pdbx_strand_id
1 'polypeptide(L)'
;MCGRPAGIAFNEITGDLYVADALLGLHVVSPAGGLAVKIADGVDGKAFESLNGLDVDPTTGIVYFTSLSSQFSAYQMHLLLRLNDATGKLYKYDPSTKVVTVLMEGLGGAAGCTVSSDGSFVLVSQFTKYNIIRYWIKGPKAGSSENFSNSPSRLHPSSIKRIGSTGNF
;
A
#
# COMPACT_ATOMS: atom_id res chain seq x y z
N MET A 1 4.61 22.64 -6.47
CA MET A 1 4.01 21.40 -6.99
C MET A 1 2.91 20.99 -6.02
N CYS A 2 1.69 20.74 -6.49
CA CYS A 2 0.57 20.34 -5.61
C CYS A 2 0.57 18.82 -5.39
N GLY A 3 0.13 18.38 -4.21
CA GLY A 3 -0.03 16.95 -3.90
C GLY A 3 -1.19 16.30 -4.65
N ARG A 4 -1.20 14.97 -4.66
CA ARG A 4 -2.27 14.13 -5.16
C ARG A 4 -2.44 12.92 -4.22
N PRO A 5 -3.27 13.05 -3.16
CA PRO A 5 -3.66 11.92 -2.32
C PRO A 5 -4.27 10.80 -3.16
N ALA A 6 -3.73 9.59 -3.05
CA ALA A 6 -4.18 8.42 -3.81
C ALA A 6 -4.74 7.33 -2.89
N GLY A 7 -4.12 7.13 -1.72
CA GLY A 7 -4.55 6.16 -0.72
C GLY A 7 -4.75 6.83 0.62
N ILE A 8 -5.85 6.50 1.30
CA ILE A 8 -6.12 6.98 2.65
C ILE A 8 -6.68 5.86 3.52
N ALA A 9 -6.37 5.92 4.82
CA ALA A 9 -7.02 5.11 5.84
C ALA A 9 -6.89 5.77 7.21
N PHE A 10 -7.91 5.58 8.04
CA PHE A 10 -7.85 5.94 9.45
C PHE A 10 -7.13 4.86 10.23
N ASN A 11 -6.36 5.28 11.22
CA ASN A 11 -6.02 4.44 12.36
C ASN A 11 -7.18 4.50 13.34
N GLU A 12 -7.94 3.42 13.45
CA GLU A 12 -9.16 3.37 14.29
C GLU A 12 -8.87 3.52 15.79
N ILE A 13 -7.63 3.28 16.23
CA ILE A 13 -7.21 3.41 17.65
C ILE A 13 -6.95 4.88 18.01
N THR A 14 -6.25 5.61 17.13
CA THR A 14 -5.79 6.98 17.41
C THR A 14 -6.66 8.06 16.77
N GLY A 15 -7.42 7.70 15.73
CA GLY A 15 -8.15 8.61 14.86
C GLY A 15 -7.29 9.33 13.82
N ASP A 16 -5.98 9.06 13.76
CA ASP A 16 -5.09 9.65 12.75
C ASP A 16 -5.49 9.19 11.34
N LEU A 17 -5.50 10.12 10.39
CA LEU A 17 -5.72 9.86 8.97
C LEU A 17 -4.38 9.77 8.25
N TYR A 18 -4.00 8.57 7.82
CA TYR A 18 -2.82 8.35 7.00
C TYR A 18 -3.14 8.57 5.53
N VAL A 19 -2.20 9.19 4.82
CA VAL A 19 -2.33 9.60 3.42
C VAL A 19 -1.09 9.18 2.65
N ALA A 20 -1.28 8.29 1.66
CA ALA A 20 -0.32 8.02 0.61
C ALA A 20 -0.54 9.04 -0.52
N ASP A 21 0.32 10.06 -0.58
CA ASP A 21 0.34 11.02 -1.68
C ASP A 21 1.23 10.47 -2.81
N ALA A 22 0.71 10.49 -4.04
CA ALA A 22 1.37 9.91 -5.19
C ALA A 22 2.76 10.49 -5.48
N LEU A 23 3.04 11.74 -5.07
CA LEU A 23 4.29 12.43 -5.36
C LEU A 23 5.03 12.87 -4.09
N LEU A 24 4.27 13.20 -3.04
CA LEU A 24 4.85 13.85 -1.86
C LEU A 24 5.25 12.86 -0.77
N GLY A 25 4.87 11.58 -0.90
CA GLY A 25 5.18 10.53 0.06
C GLY A 25 4.05 10.26 1.06
N LEU A 26 4.40 9.60 2.16
CA LEU A 26 3.49 9.23 3.23
C LEU A 26 3.30 10.39 4.22
N HIS A 27 2.05 10.70 4.52
CA HIS A 27 1.66 11.76 5.43
C HIS A 27 0.65 11.28 6.47
N VAL A 28 0.46 12.08 7.51
CA VAL A 28 -0.57 11.88 8.53
C VAL A 28 -1.27 13.20 8.86
N VAL A 29 -2.58 13.14 9.10
CA VAL A 29 -3.40 14.24 9.60
C VAL A 29 -3.98 13.81 10.94
N SER A 30 -3.85 14.65 11.97
CA SER A 30 -4.41 14.36 13.29
C SER A 30 -5.95 14.37 13.27
N PRO A 31 -6.64 13.80 14.28
CA PRO A 31 -8.10 13.87 14.38
C PRO A 31 -8.67 15.30 14.41
N ALA A 32 -7.86 16.28 14.84
CA ALA A 32 -8.22 17.69 14.83
C ALA A 32 -8.23 18.31 13.42
N GLY A 33 -7.83 17.55 12.39
CA GLY A 33 -7.67 18.03 11.03
C GLY A 33 -6.39 18.85 10.83
N GLY A 34 -6.44 19.77 9.87
CA GLY A 34 -5.32 20.64 9.52
C GLY A 34 -4.45 20.11 8.38
N LEU A 35 -3.25 20.68 8.24
CA LEU A 35 -2.32 20.29 7.20
C LEU A 35 -1.69 18.93 7.50
N ALA A 36 -1.59 18.10 6.46
CA ALA A 36 -0.93 16.81 6.56
C ALA A 36 0.57 16.97 6.82
N VAL A 37 1.08 16.23 7.80
CA VAL A 37 2.50 16.19 8.15
C VAL A 37 3.15 15.04 7.41
N LYS A 38 4.23 15.32 6.67
CA LYS A 38 5.00 14.29 5.98
C LYS A 38 5.78 13.45 6.99
N ILE A 39 5.66 12.14 6.89
CA ILE A 39 6.31 11.17 7.78
C ILE A 39 7.30 10.25 7.08
N ALA A 40 7.20 10.10 5.75
CA ALA A 40 8.24 9.47 4.93
C ALA A 40 8.14 9.90 3.46
N ASP A 41 9.26 10.09 2.78
CA ASP A 41 9.34 10.31 1.32
C ASP A 41 10.25 9.31 0.59
N GLY A 42 10.84 8.37 1.31
CA GLY A 42 11.67 7.32 0.74
C GLY A 42 12.06 6.24 1.75
N VAL A 43 12.83 5.27 1.27
CA VAL A 43 13.43 4.20 2.05
C VAL A 43 14.77 3.82 1.42
N ASP A 44 15.77 3.49 2.24
CA ASP A 44 17.12 3.10 1.80
C ASP A 44 17.76 4.10 0.82
N GLY A 45 17.56 5.40 1.07
CA GLY A 45 18.09 6.49 0.24
C GLY A 45 17.38 6.67 -1.11
N LYS A 46 16.28 5.94 -1.37
CA LYS A 46 15.48 6.05 -2.60
C LYS A 46 14.14 6.69 -2.32
N ALA A 47 13.80 7.74 -3.06
CA ALA A 47 12.50 8.39 -2.96
C ALA A 47 11.37 7.49 -3.48
N PHE A 48 10.15 7.71 -2.97
CA PHE A 48 8.96 7.09 -3.52
C PHE A 48 8.57 7.75 -4.84
N GLU A 49 8.33 6.95 -5.87
CA GLU A 49 8.01 7.47 -7.21
C GLU A 49 6.49 7.66 -7.41
N SER A 50 5.66 6.74 -6.88
CA SER A 50 4.24 6.69 -7.22
C SER A 50 3.42 5.94 -6.17
N LEU A 51 3.28 6.52 -4.96
CA LEU A 51 2.46 5.89 -3.92
C LEU A 51 0.98 5.83 -4.33
N ASN A 52 0.27 4.77 -3.93
CA ASN A 52 -1.12 4.60 -4.35
C ASN A 52 -2.02 3.96 -3.28
N GLY A 53 -1.79 2.69 -2.92
CA GLY A 53 -2.59 1.99 -1.93
C GLY A 53 -2.11 2.25 -0.51
N LEU A 54 -3.03 2.31 0.45
CA LEU A 54 -2.71 2.37 1.87
C LEU A 54 -3.81 1.74 2.72
N ASP A 55 -3.38 1.08 3.79
CA ASP A 55 -4.26 0.59 4.86
C ASP A 55 -3.53 0.52 6.21
N VAL A 56 -4.29 0.59 7.30
CA VAL A 56 -3.76 0.54 8.67
C VAL A 56 -4.18 -0.76 9.35
N ASP A 57 -3.24 -1.40 10.02
CA ASP A 57 -3.47 -2.57 10.86
C ASP A 57 -4.34 -2.18 12.06
N PRO A 58 -5.57 -2.73 12.18
CA PRO A 58 -6.46 -2.37 13.27
C PRO A 58 -5.97 -2.87 14.63
N THR A 59 -5.01 -3.81 14.65
CA THR A 59 -4.48 -4.42 15.88
C THR A 59 -3.18 -3.77 16.35
N THR A 60 -2.38 -3.21 15.44
CA THR A 60 -1.05 -2.67 15.77
C THR A 60 -0.85 -1.21 15.42
N GLY A 61 -1.71 -0.64 14.56
CA GLY A 61 -1.51 0.71 14.00
C GLY A 61 -0.41 0.80 12.95
N ILE A 62 0.24 -0.32 12.59
CA ILE A 62 1.21 -0.37 11.50
C ILE A 62 0.52 0.01 10.19
N VAL A 63 1.21 0.83 9.40
CA VAL A 63 0.70 1.32 8.11
C VAL A 63 1.32 0.51 6.99
N TYR A 64 0.49 -0.14 6.18
CA TYR A 64 0.93 -0.80 4.95
C TYR A 64 0.55 0.08 3.77
N PHE A 65 1.46 0.23 2.82
CA PHE A 65 1.23 1.09 1.66
C PHE A 65 1.99 0.59 0.43
N THR A 66 1.55 0.99 -0.76
CA THR A 66 2.11 0.53 -2.03
C THR A 66 2.65 1.67 -2.87
N SER A 67 3.63 1.35 -3.71
CA SER A 67 3.98 2.16 -4.89
C SER A 67 3.65 1.40 -6.15
N LEU A 68 2.98 2.06 -7.10
CA LEU A 68 2.63 1.49 -8.41
C LEU A 68 3.87 1.05 -9.17
N SER A 69 4.90 1.88 -9.15
CA SER A 69 6.17 1.70 -9.88
C SER A 69 7.31 2.31 -9.06
N SER A 70 8.53 1.90 -9.36
CA SER A 70 9.75 2.61 -8.93
C SER A 70 10.39 3.41 -10.08
N GLN A 71 9.76 3.42 -11.26
CA GLN A 71 10.29 4.05 -12.47
C GLN A 71 9.37 5.14 -13.05
N PHE A 72 8.05 5.00 -12.82
CA PHE A 72 7.04 5.86 -13.43
C PHE A 72 6.15 6.50 -12.37
N SER A 73 6.05 7.83 -12.41
CA SER A 73 5.11 8.58 -11.59
C SER A 73 3.66 8.21 -11.90
N ALA A 74 2.73 8.61 -11.02
CA ALA A 74 1.30 8.37 -11.22
C ALA A 74 0.73 9.01 -12.50
N TYR A 75 1.39 10.04 -13.07
CA TYR A 75 0.98 10.63 -14.35
C TYR A 75 1.45 9.81 -15.57
N GLN A 76 2.40 8.90 -15.36
CA GLN A 76 2.97 8.04 -16.39
C GLN A 76 2.39 6.61 -16.37
N MET A 77 1.19 6.44 -15.81
CA MET A 77 0.47 5.14 -15.80
C MET A 77 0.38 4.47 -17.18
N HIS A 78 0.28 5.26 -18.25
CA HIS A 78 0.26 4.73 -19.61
C HIS A 78 1.59 4.06 -20.03
N LEU A 79 2.74 4.53 -19.52
CA LEU A 79 4.04 3.90 -19.73
C LEU A 79 4.18 2.63 -18.90
N LEU A 80 3.75 2.67 -17.63
CA LEU A 80 3.68 1.50 -16.74
C LEU A 80 2.95 0.35 -17.44
N LEU A 81 1.79 0.63 -18.05
CA LEU A 81 1.01 -0.34 -18.83
C LEU A 81 1.73 -0.81 -20.10
N ARG A 82 2.20 0.12 -20.94
CA ARG A 82 2.84 -0.21 -22.23
C ARG A 82 4.10 -1.04 -22.05
N LEU A 83 4.86 -0.79 -20.99
CA LEU A 83 6.14 -1.45 -20.71
C LEU A 83 5.99 -2.65 -19.77
N ASN A 84 4.75 -3.00 -19.37
CA ASN A 84 4.45 -4.08 -18.44
C ASN A 84 5.30 -3.99 -17.16
N ASP A 85 5.40 -2.78 -16.60
CA ASP A 85 6.25 -2.52 -15.45
C ASP A 85 5.85 -3.40 -14.26
N ALA A 86 6.88 -3.91 -13.59
CA ALA A 86 6.78 -4.77 -12.43
C ALA A 86 7.81 -4.35 -11.39
N THR A 87 7.94 -3.04 -11.16
CA THR A 87 8.84 -2.47 -10.16
C THR A 87 8.11 -1.88 -8.96
N GLY A 88 6.80 -2.12 -8.86
CA GLY A 88 5.98 -1.75 -7.72
C GLY A 88 6.42 -2.49 -6.45
N LYS A 89 6.05 -1.93 -5.30
CA LYS A 89 6.47 -2.41 -3.99
C LYS A 89 5.36 -2.34 -2.96
N LEU A 90 5.44 -3.22 -1.96
CA LEU A 90 4.69 -3.14 -0.71
C LEU A 90 5.65 -2.71 0.39
N TYR A 91 5.23 -1.72 1.17
CA TYR A 91 5.98 -1.18 2.30
C TYR A 91 5.21 -1.35 3.61
N LYS A 92 5.96 -1.28 4.70
CA LYS A 92 5.48 -1.13 6.07
C LYS A 92 6.04 0.16 6.64
N TYR A 93 5.22 0.97 7.29
CA TYR A 93 5.67 2.03 8.19
C TYR A 93 5.21 1.71 9.61
N ASP A 94 6.15 1.77 10.54
CA ASP A 94 5.89 1.57 11.96
C ASP A 94 5.89 2.94 12.67
N PRO A 95 4.73 3.45 13.12
CA PRO A 95 4.65 4.75 13.77
C PRO A 95 5.46 4.86 15.07
N SER A 96 5.72 3.73 15.76
CA SER A 96 6.46 3.72 17.02
C SER A 96 7.96 3.94 16.82
N THR A 97 8.51 3.38 15.74
CA THR A 97 9.94 3.49 15.41
C THR A 97 10.21 4.52 14.32
N LYS A 98 9.17 4.98 13.62
CA LYS A 98 9.22 5.85 12.43
C LYS A 98 10.04 5.25 11.28
N VAL A 99 10.10 3.93 11.20
CA VAL A 99 10.87 3.21 10.19
C VAL A 99 9.96 2.74 9.06
N VAL A 100 10.42 2.94 7.82
CA VAL A 100 9.86 2.29 6.63
C VAL A 100 10.65 1.02 6.32
N THR A 101 9.96 -0.06 5.99
CA THR A 101 10.56 -1.33 5.54
C THR A 101 9.92 -1.77 4.23
N VAL A 102 10.73 -2.23 3.28
CA VAL A 102 10.25 -2.87 2.06
C VAL A 102 9.88 -4.32 2.38
N LEU A 103 8.61 -4.69 2.18
CA LEU A 103 8.12 -6.06 2.41
C LEU A 103 8.14 -6.91 1.15
N MET A 104 7.81 -6.29 0.01
CA MET A 104 7.83 -6.94 -1.30
C MET A 104 8.32 -5.97 -2.36
N GLU A 105 9.03 -6.53 -3.33
CA GLU A 105 9.46 -5.86 -4.56
C GLU A 105 9.00 -6.66 -5.78
N GLY A 106 9.09 -6.07 -6.96
CA GLY A 106 8.76 -6.78 -8.19
C GLY A 106 7.27 -6.86 -8.51
N LEU A 107 6.43 -6.04 -7.85
CA LEU A 107 4.98 -6.09 -8.02
C LEU A 107 4.54 -5.35 -9.30
N GLY A 108 3.64 -5.97 -10.04
CA GLY A 108 3.11 -5.40 -11.28
C GLY A 108 2.03 -4.36 -11.05
N GLY A 109 2.42 -3.07 -10.97
CA GLY A 109 1.46 -1.99 -10.74
C GLY A 109 0.72 -2.16 -9.41
N ALA A 110 1.43 -2.11 -8.28
CA ALA A 110 0.84 -2.36 -6.96
C ALA A 110 -0.19 -1.27 -6.58
N ALA A 111 -1.45 -1.50 -6.93
CA ALA A 111 -2.48 -0.46 -6.95
C ALA A 111 -3.19 -0.29 -5.60
N GLY A 112 -3.26 -1.33 -4.79
CA GLY A 112 -3.98 -1.31 -3.53
C GLY A 112 -3.39 -2.33 -2.59
N CYS A 113 -3.48 -2.04 -1.30
CA CYS A 113 -3.24 -3.02 -0.26
C CYS A 113 -4.30 -2.93 0.82
N THR A 114 -4.53 -4.06 1.49
CA THR A 114 -5.40 -4.14 2.65
C THR A 114 -4.85 -5.19 3.60
N VAL A 115 -4.74 -4.86 4.88
CA VAL A 115 -4.36 -5.84 5.91
C VAL A 115 -5.58 -6.65 6.35
N SER A 116 -5.38 -7.83 6.91
CA SER A 116 -6.45 -8.65 7.52
C SER A 116 -6.88 -8.08 8.87
N SER A 117 -8.09 -8.43 9.32
CA SER A 117 -8.64 -7.95 10.59
C SER A 117 -7.81 -8.37 11.80
N ASP A 118 -7.11 -9.51 11.72
CA ASP A 118 -6.21 -10.02 12.76
C ASP A 118 -4.73 -9.64 12.54
N GLY A 119 -4.44 -8.89 11.48
CA GLY A 119 -3.07 -8.50 11.09
C GLY A 119 -2.18 -9.67 10.67
N SER A 120 -2.74 -10.82 10.28
CA SER A 120 -1.96 -12.02 9.92
C SER A 120 -1.34 -11.96 8.52
N PHE A 121 -2.00 -11.26 7.59
CA PHE A 121 -1.53 -11.05 6.21
C PHE A 121 -2.00 -9.72 5.62
N VAL A 122 -1.36 -9.31 4.53
CA VAL A 122 -1.74 -8.18 3.66
C VAL A 122 -2.06 -8.69 2.27
N LEU A 123 -3.18 -8.27 1.68
CA LEU A 123 -3.47 -8.46 0.27
C LEU A 123 -2.96 -7.27 -0.53
N VAL A 124 -2.41 -7.54 -1.71
CA VAL A 124 -1.94 -6.52 -2.65
C VAL A 124 -2.48 -6.82 -4.05
N SER A 125 -3.12 -5.84 -4.67
CA SER A 125 -3.53 -5.93 -6.07
C SER A 125 -2.38 -5.61 -7.01
N GLN A 126 -2.18 -6.47 -8.00
CA GLN A 126 -1.23 -6.22 -9.09
C GLN A 126 -2.00 -5.89 -10.37
N PHE A 127 -2.02 -4.60 -10.68
CA PHE A 127 -2.74 -4.06 -11.84
C PHE A 127 -2.25 -4.67 -13.16
N THR A 128 -0.94 -4.81 -13.39
CA THR A 128 -0.40 -5.35 -14.66
C THR A 128 -0.37 -6.87 -14.72
N LYS A 129 -0.47 -7.55 -13.57
CA LYS A 129 -0.48 -9.02 -13.49
C LYS A 129 -1.87 -9.63 -13.35
N TYR A 130 -2.91 -8.80 -13.23
CA TYR A 130 -4.31 -9.23 -13.17
C TYR A 130 -4.60 -10.20 -12.00
N ASN A 131 -3.89 -10.05 -10.88
CA ASN A 131 -4.07 -10.91 -9.73
C ASN A 131 -3.94 -10.15 -8.40
N ILE A 132 -4.32 -10.83 -7.32
CA ILE A 132 -4.13 -10.38 -5.95
C ILE A 132 -3.13 -11.33 -5.30
N ILE A 133 -2.11 -10.79 -4.65
CA ILE A 133 -1.16 -11.58 -3.86
C ILE A 133 -1.48 -11.39 -2.37
N ARG A 134 -1.38 -12.48 -1.61
CA ARG A 134 -1.35 -12.46 -0.14
C ARG A 134 0.10 -12.50 0.32
N TYR A 135 0.49 -11.56 1.18
CA TYR A 135 1.76 -11.55 1.89
C TYR A 135 1.53 -11.84 3.38
N TRP A 136 2.17 -12.87 3.91
CA TRP A 136 2.00 -13.30 5.29
C TRP A 136 2.86 -12.46 6.23
N ILE A 137 2.23 -11.85 7.24
CA ILE A 137 2.89 -11.05 8.29
C ILE A 137 3.23 -11.93 9.51
N LYS A 138 2.30 -12.81 9.89
CA LYS A 138 2.40 -13.66 11.08
C LYS A 138 2.34 -15.15 10.71
N GLY A 139 2.71 -15.98 11.67
CA GLY A 139 2.60 -17.44 11.57
C GLY A 139 3.74 -18.11 10.79
N PRO A 140 3.65 -19.42 10.52
CA PRO A 140 4.74 -20.21 9.93
C PRO A 140 5.16 -19.77 8.51
N LYS A 141 4.27 -19.04 7.82
CA LYS A 141 4.51 -18.50 6.47
C LYS A 141 4.99 -17.04 6.48
N ALA A 142 5.23 -16.43 7.65
CA ALA A 142 5.61 -15.01 7.75
C ALA A 142 6.79 -14.68 6.82
N GLY A 143 6.67 -13.58 6.08
CA GLY A 143 7.64 -13.14 5.07
C GLY A 143 7.46 -13.76 3.68
N SER A 144 6.57 -14.75 3.52
CA SER A 144 6.27 -15.37 2.23
C SER A 144 5.01 -14.79 1.58
N SER A 145 4.84 -15.05 0.28
CA SER A 145 3.68 -14.61 -0.48
C SER A 145 3.12 -15.70 -1.39
N GLU A 146 1.82 -15.67 -1.63
CA GLU A 146 1.12 -16.59 -2.54
C GLU A 146 0.01 -15.89 -3.31
N ASN A 147 -0.38 -16.44 -4.46
CA ASN A 147 -1.50 -15.91 -5.22
C ASN A 147 -2.81 -16.14 -4.44
N PHE A 148 -3.58 -15.08 -4.21
CA PHE A 148 -4.84 -15.12 -3.47
C PHE A 148 -6.03 -15.34 -4.39
N SER A 149 -6.00 -14.70 -5.57
CA SER A 149 -7.10 -14.77 -6.52
C SER A 149 -6.96 -16.01 -7.43
N ASN A 150 -7.97 -16.89 -7.39
CA ASN A 150 -8.10 -18.03 -8.31
C ASN A 150 -8.98 -17.71 -9.55
N SER A 151 -9.41 -16.45 -9.72
CA SER A 151 -10.38 -16.09 -10.76
C SER A 151 -9.69 -15.82 -12.11
N PRO A 152 -10.24 -16.33 -13.24
CA PRO A 152 -9.75 -16.04 -14.59
C PRO A 152 -10.09 -14.63 -15.11
N SER A 153 -10.53 -13.71 -14.25
CA SER A 153 -10.87 -12.35 -14.67
C SER A 153 -9.62 -11.61 -15.16
N ARG A 154 -9.55 -11.33 -16.47
CA ARG A 154 -8.57 -10.41 -17.09
C ARG A 154 -8.84 -8.93 -16.76
N LEU A 155 -9.48 -8.65 -15.63
CA LEU A 155 -9.73 -7.30 -15.16
C LEU A 155 -8.53 -6.86 -14.33
N HIS A 156 -8.12 -5.61 -14.48
CA HIS A 156 -7.01 -5.05 -13.71
C HIS A 156 -7.48 -4.73 -12.28
N PRO A 157 -7.06 -5.47 -11.24
CA PRO A 157 -7.48 -5.17 -9.88
C PRO A 157 -6.87 -3.83 -9.44
N SER A 158 -7.69 -2.98 -8.82
CA SER A 158 -7.29 -1.65 -8.35
C SER A 158 -7.26 -1.59 -6.82
N SER A 159 -8.06 -0.75 -6.17
CA SER A 159 -8.11 -0.70 -4.70
C SER A 159 -8.79 -1.94 -4.12
N ILE A 160 -8.28 -2.42 -2.97
CA ILE A 160 -8.89 -3.48 -2.16
C ILE A 160 -9.11 -2.90 -0.77
N LYS A 161 -10.26 -3.16 -0.16
CA LYS A 161 -10.59 -2.74 1.22
C LYS A 161 -11.30 -3.87 1.95
N ARG A 162 -11.06 -4.00 3.25
CA ARG A 162 -11.85 -4.89 4.14
C ARG A 162 -13.32 -4.47 4.15
N ILE A 163 -14.24 -5.44 4.14
CA ILE A 163 -15.67 -5.24 4.37
C ILE A 163 -15.97 -5.50 5.86
N GLY A 164 -16.23 -4.42 6.60
CA GLY A 164 -16.61 -4.49 8.02
C GLY A 164 -15.52 -5.08 8.92
N SER A 165 -15.87 -5.33 10.19
CA SER A 165 -14.95 -5.87 11.20
C SER A 165 -14.72 -7.38 11.09
N THR A 166 -15.45 -8.07 10.21
CA THR A 166 -15.45 -9.54 10.11
C THR A 166 -14.27 -10.09 9.29
N GLY A 167 -13.45 -9.23 8.67
CA GLY A 167 -12.23 -9.65 7.95
C GLY A 167 -12.46 -10.22 6.55
N ASN A 168 -13.67 -10.09 6.01
CA ASN A 168 -13.96 -10.42 4.62
C ASN A 168 -13.46 -9.30 3.69
N PHE A 169 -13.12 -9.65 2.45
CA PHE A 169 -12.61 -8.75 1.41
C PHE A 169 -13.46 -8.82 0.16
#